data_AF-A0A7W1UNI0-F1
#
_entry.id   AF-A0A7W1UNI0-F1
#
_cell.length_a   1.000
_cell.length_b   1.000
_cell.length_c   1.000
_cell.angle_alpha   90.00
_cell.angle_beta   90.00
_cell.angle_gamma   90.00
#
_symmetry.space_group_name_H-M   'P 1'
#
loop_
_entity.id
_entity.type
_entity.pdbx_description
1 polymer ?
#
loop_
_entity_poly.entity_id
_entity_poly.type
_entity_poly.pdbx_seq_one_letter_code
_entity_poly.pdbx_strand_id
1 'polypeptide(L)'
;VPGFPTAHSAPPLNKEFGKSELFVWEDVKEGKVRGQKIEPFHIGQIKAAKEDLKLYELLALVDALRVGRIREKKLAEMELKKRILG
;
A
#
# COMPACT_ATOMS: atom_id res chain seq x y z
N VAL A 1 -12.88 -1.43 -6.42
CA VAL A 1 -13.66 -1.89 -5.24
C VAL A 1 -13.46 -0.91 -4.09
N PRO A 2 -14.41 -0.76 -3.14
CA PRO A 2 -14.14 -0.09 -1.88
C PRO A 2 -13.11 -0.89 -1.08
N GLY A 3 -12.17 -0.21 -0.43
CA GLY A 3 -11.11 -0.88 0.29
C GLY A 3 -10.21 0.03 1.11
N PHE A 4 -9.19 -0.61 1.70
CA PHE A 4 -8.13 0.04 2.47
C PHE A 4 -6.94 0.32 1.54
N PRO A 5 -6.42 1.57 1.47
CA PRO A 5 -5.36 1.93 0.52
C PRO A 5 -4.10 1.08 0.67
N THR A 6 -3.40 0.83 -0.44
CA THR A 6 -2.09 0.16 -0.46
C THR A 6 -1.25 0.68 -1.65
N ALA A 7 -0.05 0.13 -1.85
CA ALA A 7 0.88 0.55 -2.90
C ALA A 7 1.17 2.05 -2.82
N HIS A 8 1.22 2.74 -3.96
CA HIS A 8 1.45 4.19 -3.99
C HIS A 8 0.25 5.00 -3.44
N SER A 9 -0.90 4.39 -3.18
CA SER A 9 -2.09 5.05 -2.60
C SER A 9 -2.05 5.14 -1.08
N ALA A 10 -1.11 4.44 -0.46
CA ALA A 10 -0.89 4.40 0.97
C ALA A 10 0.40 5.14 1.37
N PRO A 11 0.53 5.53 2.65
CA PRO A 11 1.80 6.01 3.18
C PRO A 11 2.92 4.99 2.99
N PRO A 12 4.16 5.45 2.73
CA PRO A 12 4.56 6.87 2.64
C PRO A 12 4.41 7.47 1.24
N LEU A 13 4.19 6.66 0.21
CA LEU A 13 4.27 7.08 -1.19
C LEU A 13 3.11 7.96 -1.65
N ASN A 14 1.96 7.91 -0.97
CA ASN A 14 0.78 8.71 -1.29
C ASN A 14 0.99 10.24 -1.26
N LYS A 15 2.10 10.72 -0.69
CA LYS A 15 2.48 12.15 -0.71
C LYS A 15 3.20 12.54 -1.99
N GLU A 16 3.77 11.57 -2.70
CA GLU A 16 4.65 11.75 -3.86
C GLU A 16 3.90 11.54 -5.17
N PHE A 17 2.83 10.74 -5.13
CA PHE A 17 2.01 10.40 -6.28
C PHE A 17 0.59 10.97 -6.10
N GLY A 18 0.19 11.87 -7.00
CA GLY A 18 -1.09 12.58 -6.97
C GLY A 18 -2.29 11.72 -7.38
N LYS A 19 -3.14 12.23 -8.29
CA LYS A 19 -4.37 11.55 -8.78
C LYS A 19 -4.08 10.37 -9.72
N SER A 20 -3.14 9.49 -9.37
CA SER A 20 -2.96 8.21 -10.02
C SER A 20 -4.11 7.25 -9.69
N GLU A 21 -4.24 6.17 -10.46
CA GLU A 21 -5.18 5.10 -10.14
C GLU A 21 -4.86 4.53 -8.75
N LEU A 22 -5.83 4.61 -7.84
CA LEU A 22 -5.63 4.15 -6.48
C LEU A 22 -5.67 2.61 -6.42
N PHE A 23 -4.82 2.03 -5.59
CA PHE A 23 -4.83 0.62 -5.23
C PHE A 23 -5.36 0.42 -3.81
N VAL A 24 -6.15 -0.63 -3.62
CA VAL A 24 -6.73 -0.96 -2.32
C VAL A 24 -6.71 -2.47 -2.08
N TRP A 25 -6.59 -2.87 -0.82
CA TRP A 25 -7.08 -4.17 -0.37
C TRP A 25 -8.59 -4.08 -0.19
N GLU A 26 -9.32 -5.01 -0.79
CA GLU A 26 -10.79 -5.01 -0.70
C GLU A 26 -11.25 -5.13 0.76
N ASP A 27 -12.04 -4.16 1.21
CA ASP A 27 -12.65 -4.12 2.54
C ASP A 27 -14.09 -3.69 2.37
N VAL A 28 -14.99 -4.67 2.19
CA VAL A 28 -16.41 -4.43 1.92
C VAL A 28 -17.12 -3.82 3.14
N LYS A 29 -16.58 -3.98 4.35
CA LYS A 29 -17.20 -3.50 5.59
C LYS A 29 -16.83 -2.06 5.91
N GLU A 30 -15.55 -1.71 5.74
CA GLU A 30 -15.01 -0.42 6.20
C GLU A 30 -14.25 0.37 5.11
N GLY A 31 -14.25 -0.11 3.86
CA GLY A 31 -13.53 0.50 2.75
C GLY A 31 -14.04 1.90 2.40
N LYS A 32 -13.25 2.92 2.73
CA LYS A 32 -13.56 4.34 2.45
C LYS A 32 -13.00 4.83 1.11
N VAL A 33 -12.03 4.12 0.55
CA VAL A 33 -11.36 4.51 -0.70
C VAL A 33 -11.74 3.53 -1.81
N ARG A 34 -12.06 4.03 -3.01
CA ARG A 34 -12.30 3.19 -4.19
C ARG A 34 -11.03 3.12 -5.02
N GLY A 35 -10.60 1.90 -5.34
CA GLY A 35 -9.42 1.68 -6.16
C GLY A 35 -9.41 0.31 -6.84
N GLN A 36 -8.37 0.04 -7.61
CA GLN A 36 -8.07 -1.28 -8.15
C GLN A 36 -7.72 -2.23 -7.01
N LYS A 37 -8.36 -3.41 -7.00
CA LYS A 37 -8.14 -4.43 -5.99
C LYS A 37 -6.75 -5.05 -6.16
N ILE A 38 -6.04 -5.21 -5.05
CA ILE A 38 -4.88 -6.10 -4.94
C ILE A 38 -5.20 -7.17 -3.92
N GLU A 39 -4.82 -8.41 -4.22
CA GLU A 39 -4.96 -9.52 -3.28
C GLU A 39 -3.94 -9.38 -2.13
N PRO A 40 -4.40 -9.35 -0.85
CA PRO A 40 -3.51 -9.36 0.30
C PRO A 40 -2.64 -10.62 0.35
N PHE A 41 -1.48 -10.54 1.00
CA PHE A 41 -0.63 -11.70 1.25
C PHE A 41 -1.22 -12.67 2.29
N HIS A 42 -2.08 -12.17 3.17
CA HIS A 42 -2.67 -12.94 4.26
C HIS A 42 -4.07 -12.43 4.62
N ILE A 43 -4.97 -13.33 5.05
CA ILE A 43 -6.36 -12.98 5.41
C ILE A 43 -6.45 -11.93 6.53
N GLY A 44 -5.49 -11.94 7.46
CA GLY A 44 -5.39 -10.98 8.57
C GLY A 44 -4.67 -9.68 8.24
N GLN A 45 -4.23 -9.47 6.98
CA GLN A 45 -3.36 -8.35 6.61
C GLN A 45 -4.00 -6.99 6.86
N ILE A 46 -5.25 -6.79 6.43
CA ILE A 46 -5.96 -5.52 6.62
C ILE A 46 -6.13 -5.22 8.11
N LYS A 47 -6.47 -6.24 8.92
CA LYS A 47 -6.58 -6.09 10.38
C LYS A 47 -5.24 -5.65 10.98
N ALA A 48 -4.16 -6.37 10.66
CA ALA A 48 -2.83 -6.05 11.19
C ALA A 48 -2.35 -4.66 10.75
N ALA A 49 -2.63 -4.26 9.50
CA ALA A 49 -2.30 -2.92 9.00
C ALA A 49 -3.08 -1.80 9.70
N LYS A 50 -4.31 -2.07 10.16
CA LYS A 50 -5.08 -1.10 10.97
C LYS A 50 -4.53 -0.93 12.39
N GLU A 51 -3.85 -1.95 12.92
CA GLU A 51 -3.34 -1.99 14.29
C GLU A 51 -1.86 -1.54 14.39
N ASP A 52 -1.07 -1.69 13.33
CA ASP A 52 0.35 -1.33 13.30
C ASP A 52 0.69 -0.51 12.03
N LEU A 53 0.98 0.78 12.25
CA LEU A 53 1.34 1.70 11.18
C LEU A 53 2.66 1.33 10.48
N LYS A 54 3.66 0.83 11.21
CA LYS A 54 4.95 0.45 10.60
C LYS A 54 4.75 -0.75 9.69
N LEU A 55 3.99 -1.75 10.14
CA LEU A 55 3.64 -2.91 9.32
C LEU A 55 2.84 -2.48 8.08
N TYR A 56 1.85 -1.60 8.24
CA TYR A 56 1.05 -1.09 7.13
C TYR A 56 1.93 -0.44 6.06
N GLU A 57 2.82 0.47 6.45
CA GLU A 57 3.71 1.14 5.51
C GLU A 57 4.64 0.16 4.78
N LEU A 58 5.17 -0.86 5.48
CA LEU A 58 5.99 -1.89 4.85
C LEU A 58 5.20 -2.71 3.82
N LEU A 59 3.99 -3.16 4.17
CA LEU A 59 3.11 -3.89 3.25
C LEU A 59 2.74 -3.05 2.02
N ALA A 60 2.42 -1.78 2.22
CA ALA A 60 2.14 -0.84 1.14
C ALA A 60 3.34 -0.69 0.19
N LEU A 61 4.55 -0.56 0.73
CA LEU A 61 5.78 -0.48 -0.08
C LEU A 61 6.01 -1.77 -0.88
N VAL A 62 5.78 -2.94 -0.29
CA VAL A 62 5.88 -4.22 -1.01
C VAL A 62 4.83 -4.31 -2.12
N ASP A 63 3.59 -3.86 -1.89
CA ASP A 63 2.58 -3.80 -2.95
C ASP A 63 2.97 -2.83 -4.07
N ALA A 64 3.58 -1.68 -3.74
CA ALA A 64 4.12 -0.76 -4.75
C ALA A 64 5.20 -1.42 -5.61
N LEU A 65 6.02 -2.33 -5.07
CA LEU A 65 6.95 -3.14 -5.86
C LEU A 65 6.25 -4.13 -6.79
N ARG A 66 5.13 -4.74 -6.36
CA ARG A 66 4.35 -5.70 -7.16
C ARG A 66 3.67 -5.01 -8.33
N VAL A 67 2.88 -3.98 -8.05
CA VAL A 67 1.92 -3.42 -9.02
C VAL A 67 2.27 -2.02 -9.54
N GLY A 68 3.20 -1.33 -8.90
CA GLY A 68 3.46 0.07 -9.19
C GLY A 68 4.14 0.32 -10.52
N ARG A 69 4.12 1.57 -10.99
CA ARG A 69 4.88 2.00 -12.17
C ARG A 69 6.37 2.11 -11.85
N ILE A 70 7.21 2.25 -12.89
CA ILE A 70 8.68 2.33 -12.75
C ILE A 70 9.12 3.33 -11.65
N ARG A 71 8.51 4.52 -11.61
CA ARG A 71 8.84 5.55 -10.59
C ARG A 71 8.40 5.14 -9.18
N GLU A 72 7.21 4.54 -9.05
CA GLU A 72 6.67 4.06 -7.77
C GLU A 72 7.52 2.91 -7.23
N LYS A 73 7.87 1.93 -8.06
CA LYS A 73 8.74 0.81 -7.68
C LYS A 73 10.09 1.28 -7.19
N LYS A 74 10.72 2.22 -7.92
CA LYS A 74 12.03 2.78 -7.53
C LYS A 74 11.97 3.47 -6.18
N LEU A 75 10.92 4.27 -5.94
CA LEU A 75 10.77 4.98 -4.66
C LEU A 75 10.41 4.02 -3.52
N ALA A 76 9.58 3.01 -3.80
CA ALA A 76 9.24 1.95 -2.85
C ALA A 76 10.47 1.18 -2.40
N GLU A 77 11.34 0.77 -3.34
CA GLU A 77 12.57 0.04 -3.05
C GLU A 77 13.50 0.86 -2.13
N MET A 78 13.68 2.14 -2.44
CA MET A 78 14.51 3.05 -1.65
C MET A 78 14.00 3.18 -0.21
N GLU A 79 12.70 3.43 -0.05
CA GLU A 79 12.08 3.62 1.25
C GLU A 79 12.01 2.31 2.07
N LEU A 80 11.79 1.18 1.40
CA LEU A 80 11.81 -0.14 2.04
C LEU A 80 13.21 -0.48 2.57
N LYS A 81 14.26 -0.23 1.77
CA LYS A 81 15.66 -0.40 2.21
C LYS A 81 15.97 0.46 3.44
N LYS A 82 15.62 1.75 3.40
CA LYS A 82 15.81 2.68 4.53
C LYS A 82 15.14 2.20 5.82
N ARG A 83 13.97 1.58 5.73
CA ARG A 83 13.18 1.14 6.89
C ARG A 83 13.64 -0.18 7.49
N ILE A 84 14.16 -1.10 6.67
CA ILE A 84 14.53 -2.45 7.10
C ILE A 84 16.04 -2.58 7.37
N LEU A 85 16.87 -1.93 6.57
CA LEU A 85 18.32 -2.10 6.61
C LEU A 85 19.05 -1.02 7.41
N GLY A 86 18.44 0.16 7.59
CA GLY A 86 19.08 1.32 8.23
C GLY A 86 20.15 1.92 7.34
#